data_AF-A0A7C7P8T7-F1
#
_entry.id   AF-A0A7C7P8T7-F1
#
_cell.length_a   1.000
_cell.length_b   1.000
_cell.length_c   1.000
_cell.angle_alpha   90.00
_cell.angle_beta   90.00
_cell.angle_gamma   90.00
#
_symmetry.space_group_name_H-M   'P 1'
#
loop_
_entity.id
_entity.type
_entity.pdbx_description
1 polymer ?
#
loop_
_entity_poly.entity_id
_entity_poly.type
_entity_poly.pdbx_seq_one_letter_code
_entity_poly.pdbx_strand_id
1 'polypeptide(L)' 'MPISPSELKKIRKSLSLTQQAAADSVRVERQTWISWEREPEKTTHRTIPEGLLELFFIKHHIQYKVIDKKVYNVYYK' A
#
# COMPACT_ATOMS: atom_id res chain seq x y z
N MET A 1 -3.63 7.11 11.55
CA MET A 1 -4.31 7.29 10.25
C MET A 1 -4.13 6.01 9.43
N PRO A 2 -5.08 5.61 8.58
CA PRO A 2 -4.83 4.55 7.59
C PRO A 2 -3.64 4.97 6.70
N ILE A 3 -2.89 3.99 6.17
CA ILE A 3 -1.72 4.26 5.33
C ILE A 3 -2.08 5.19 4.19
N SER A 4 -1.40 6.34 4.15
CA SER A 4 -1.56 7.32 3.09
C SER A 4 -0.95 6.81 1.78
N PRO A 5 -1.42 7.29 0.61
CA PRO A 5 -0.77 6.99 -0.69
C PRO A 5 0.74 7.26 -0.69
N SER A 6 1.14 8.34 -0.01
CA SER A 6 2.54 8.74 0.17
C SER A 6 3.33 7.74 1.01
N GLU A 7 2.74 7.19 2.07
CA GLU A 7 3.35 6.12 2.88
C GLU A 7 3.44 4.81 2.10
N LEU A 8 2.40 4.43 1.35
CA LEU A 8 2.43 3.24 0.50
C LEU A 8 3.61 3.30 -0.49
N LYS A 9 3.80 4.47 -1.12
CA LYS A 9 4.92 4.73 -2.02
C LYS A 9 6.27 4.66 -1.31
N LYS A 10 6.36 5.17 -0.07
CA LYS A 10 7.59 5.04 0.76
C LYS A 10 7.90 3.59 1.06
N ILE A 11 6.91 2.79 1.46
CA ILE A 11 7.07 1.36 1.76
C ILE A 11 7.51 0.60 0.52
N ARG A 12 6.88 0.85 -0.64
CA ARG A 12 7.30 0.21 -1.89
C ARG A 12 8.77 0.53 -2.21
N LYS A 13 9.16 1.79 -2.05
CA LYS A 13 10.54 2.22 -2.29
C LYS A 13 11.52 1.61 -1.28
N SER A 14 11.16 1.48 0.00
CA SER A 14 12.02 0.85 1.01
C SER A 14 12.22 -0.64 0.76
N LEU A 15 11.24 -1.30 0.13
CA LEU A 15 11.36 -2.68 -0.34
C LEU A 15 12.07 -2.81 -1.71
N SER A 16 12.54 -1.71 -2.30
CA SER A 16 13.15 -1.69 -3.64
C SER A 16 12.25 -2.30 -4.73
N LEU A 17 10.93 -2.22 -4.58
CA LEU A 17 9.97 -2.78 -5.52
C LEU A 17 9.59 -1.78 -6.61
N THR A 18 9.45 -2.28 -7.84
CA THR A 18 8.79 -1.54 -8.92
C THR A 18 7.28 -1.50 -8.69
N GLN A 19 6.58 -0.55 -9.33
CA GLN A 19 5.12 -0.49 -9.26
C GLN A 19 4.46 -1.76 -9.82
N GLN A 20 5.07 -2.38 -10.83
CA GLN A 20 4.64 -3.67 -11.37
C GLN A 20 4.80 -4.78 -10.33
N ALA A 21 6.00 -4.93 -9.74
CA ALA A 21 6.27 -5.98 -8.76
C ALA A 21 5.38 -5.87 -7.51
N ALA A 22 5.06 -4.64 -7.09
CA ALA A 22 4.14 -4.41 -6.00
C ALA A 22 2.69 -4.79 -6.37
N ALA A 23 2.25 -4.47 -7.59
CA ALA A 23 0.94 -4.90 -8.11
C ALA A 23 0.83 -6.43 -8.23
N ASP A 24 1.86 -7.08 -8.78
CA ASP A 24 1.96 -8.53 -8.90
C ASP A 24 1.95 -9.21 -7.53
N SER A 25 2.45 -8.52 -6.50
CA SER A 25 2.44 -9.02 -5.12
C SER A 25 1.02 -9.25 -4.61
N VAL A 26 0.10 -8.35 -4.95
CA VAL A 26 -1.31 -8.38 -4.54
C VAL A 26 -2.27 -8.86 -5.64
N ARG A 27 -1.73 -9.37 -6.76
CA ARG A 27 -2.52 -9.86 -7.91
C ARG A 27 -3.46 -8.80 -8.50
N VAL A 28 -2.99 -7.57 -8.62
CA VAL A 28 -3.72 -6.49 -9.31
C VAL A 28 -2.92 -5.95 -10.48
N GLU A 29 -3.60 -5.23 -11.37
CA GLU A 29 -2.93 -4.54 -12.45
C GLU A 29 -2.08 -3.36 -11.94
N ARG A 30 -0.97 -3.10 -12.65
CA ARG A 30 -0.07 -1.98 -12.35
C ARG A 30 -0.79 -0.63 -12.27
N GLN A 31 -1.76 -0.38 -13.14
CA GLN A 31 -2.50 0.87 -13.17
C GLN A 31 -3.32 1.07 -11.89
N THR A 32 -3.88 -0.01 -11.35
CA THR A 32 -4.58 -0.01 -10.07
C THR A 32 -3.63 0.34 -8.93
N TRP A 33 -2.43 -0.26 -8.90
CA TRP A 33 -1.41 0.10 -7.91
C TRP A 33 -0.98 1.57 -8.00
N ILE A 34 -0.78 2.09 -9.22
CA ILE A 34 -0.45 3.51 -9.44
C ILE A 34 -1.57 4.41 -8.91
N SER A 35 -2.84 4.03 -9.07
CA SER A 35 -3.97 4.80 -8.56
C SER A 35 -4.01 4.89 -7.02
N TRP A 36 -3.45 3.90 -6.33
CA TRP A 36 -3.33 3.88 -4.86
C TRP A 36 -2.16 4.71 -4.34
N GLU A 37 -1.09 4.89 -5.13
CA GLU A 37 0.04 5.76 -4.79
C GLU A 37 -0.19 7.23 -5.15
N ARG A 38 -1.30 7.55 -5.83
CA ARG A 38 -1.62 8.92 -6.23
C ARG A 38 -2.10 9.74 -5.05
N GLU A 39 -1.69 11.01 -5.05
CA GLU A 39 -2.15 11.99 -4.07
C GLU A 39 -3.67 12.15 -4.11
N PRO A 40 -4.31 12.38 -2.95
CA PRO A 40 -5.76 12.46 -2.84
C PRO A 40 -6.38 13.64 -3.60
N GLU A 41 -5.56 14.63 -3.99
CA GLU A 41 -5.98 15.80 -4.76
C GLU A 41 -6.33 15.48 -6.23
N LYS A 42 -5.95 14.31 -6.75
CA LYS A 42 -6.25 13.92 -8.13
C LYS A 42 -7.55 13.11 -8.22
N THR A 43 -8.39 13.42 -9.20
CA THR A 43 -9.70 12.77 -9.45
C THR A 43 -9.66 11.25 -9.66
N THR A 44 -8.48 10.68 -9.98
CA THR A 44 -8.30 9.22 -10.15
C THR A 44 -7.71 8.54 -8.90
N HIS A 45 -7.62 9.23 -7.76
CA HIS A 45 -7.14 8.58 -6.53
C HIS A 45 -8.13 7.50 -6.11
N ARG A 46 -7.59 6.34 -5.75
CA ARG A 46 -8.36 5.26 -5.13
C ARG A 46 -7.67 4.86 -3.84
N THR A 47 -8.45 4.55 -2.82
CA THR A 47 -7.91 3.96 -1.60
C THR A 47 -7.67 2.47 -1.83
N ILE A 48 -6.53 1.95 -1.38
CA ILE A 48 -6.27 0.51 -1.40
C ILE A 48 -7.26 -0.20 -0.46
N PRO A 49 -7.95 -1.26 -0.90
CA PRO A 49 -8.75 -2.09 -0.01
C PRO A 49 -7.89 -2.72 1.09
N GLU A 50 -8.42 -2.78 2.31
CA GLU A 50 -7.70 -3.27 3.50
C GLU A 50 -7.16 -4.70 3.31
N GLY A 51 -7.96 -5.61 2.75
CA GLY A 51 -7.51 -7.00 2.51
C GLY A 51 -6.34 -7.14 1.53
N LEU A 52 -6.23 -6.24 0.53
CA LEU A 52 -5.09 -6.25 -0.40
C LEU A 52 -3.84 -5.66 0.26
N LEU A 53 -4.03 -4.66 1.11
CA LEU A 53 -2.95 -4.08 1.89
C LEU A 53 -2.39 -5.08 2.91
N GLU A 54 -3.25 -5.85 3.59
CA GLU A 54 -2.83 -6.95 4.46
C GLU A 54 -2.05 -8.01 3.69
N LEU A 55 -2.55 -8.44 2.53
CA LEU A 55 -1.86 -9.43 1.71
C LEU A 55 -0.48 -8.94 1.26
N PHE A 56 -0.35 -7.66 0.90
CA PHE A 56 0.93 -7.05 0.58
C PHE A 56 1.91 -7.15 1.76
N PHE A 57 1.46 -6.82 2.97
CA PHE A 57 2.32 -6.87 4.15
C PHE A 57 2.70 -8.28 4.58
N ILE A 58 1.78 -9.24 4.49
CA ILE A 58 2.06 -10.65 4.77
C ILE A 58 3.14 -11.15 3.80
N LYS A 59 3.00 -10.84 2.50
CA LYS A 59 3.91 -11.33 1.45
C LYS A 59 5.33 -10.76 1.56
N HIS A 60 5.44 -9.52 2.00
CA HIS A 60 6.74 -8.82 2.15
C HIS A 60 7.28 -8.86 3.59
N HIS A 61 6.68 -9.68 4.47
CA HIS A 61 7.04 -9.81 5.88
C HIS A 61 7.15 -8.46 6.62
N ILE A 62 6.32 -7.49 6.25
CA ILE A 62 6.29 -6.19 6.91
C ILE A 62 5.51 -6.34 8.22
N GLN A 63 6.07 -5.82 9.31
CA GLN A 63 5.37 -5.73 10.59
C GLN A 63 4.27 -4.66 10.47
N TYR A 64 3.01 -5.08 10.42
CA TYR A 64 1.85 -4.19 10.42
C TYR A 64 1.01 -4.44 11.68
N LYS A 65 0.29 -3.41 12.13
CA LYS A 65 -0.75 -3.54 13.15
C LYS A 65 -2.09 -3.30 12.48
N VAL A 66 -3.07 -4.15 12.72
CA VAL A 66 -4.47 -3.87 12.35
C VAL A 66 -5.16 -3.33 13.60
N ILE A 67 -5.72 -2.12 13.52
CA ILE A 67 -6.52 -1.54 14.61
C ILE A 67 -7.86 -1.12 13.99
N ASP A 68 -8.98 -1.61 14.52
CA ASP A 68 -10.32 -1.16 14.09
C ASP A 68 -10.56 -1.29 12.56
N LYS A 69 -10.32 -2.49 12.03
CA LYS A 69 -10.40 -2.85 10.58
C LYS A 69 -9.44 -2.11 9.65
N LYS A 70 -8.58 -1.23 10.15
CA LYS A 70 -7.60 -0.48 9.36
C LYS A 70 -6.20 -1.02 9.58
N VAL A 71 -5.38 -1.01 8.53
CA VAL A 71 -4.00 -1.49 8.55
C VAL A 71 -3.06 -0.31 8.81
N TYR A 72 -2.16 -0.46 9.78
CA TYR A 72 -1.20 0.53 10.25
C TYR A 72 0.21 -0.03 10.06
N ASN A 73 1.13 0.80 9.59
CA ASN A 73 2.55 0.45 9.54
C ASN A 73 3.21 0.80 10.89
N VAL A 74 4.05 -0.08 11.43
CA VAL A 74 4.60 0.04 12.80
C VAL A 74 5.81 0.99 12.88
N TYR A 75 6.33 1.49 11.74
CA TYR A 75 7.66 2.14 11.68
C TYR A 75 7.74 3.67 11.60
N TYR A 76 6.68 4.43 11.86
CA TYR A 76 6.85 5.88 12.06
C TYR A 76 6.12 6.36 13.31
N LYS A 77 6.93 6.53 14.36
CA LYS A 77 6.63 7.32 15.55
C LYS A 77 7.28 8.69 15.39
#